data_AF-A0A839FBZ3-F1
#
_entry.id   AF-A0A839FBZ3-F1
#
_cell.length_a   1.000
_cell.length_b   1.000
_cell.length_c   1.000
_cell.angle_alpha   90.00
_cell.angle_beta   90.00
_cell.angle_gamma   90.00
#
_symmetry.space_group_name_H-M   'P 1'
#
loop_
_entity.id
_entity.type
_entity.pdbx_description
1 polymer ?
#
loop_
_entity_poly.entity_id
_entity_poly.type
_entity_poly.pdbx_seq_one_letter_code
_entity_poly.pdbx_strand_id
1 'polypeptide(L)'
;MFATIELRNPLVAVVLFAFFGSALPFPVWAQNAGPPESTTWNSLKGDVFEQKSIEAANGIVTIDAPKRAEDAAIVPVDLHFKTDAASGRIKAVTLIVDENPSPVAAVFKFGPDAGVTHLATRLRVNAYSYVRAIAETEDGKLHMAETYVKASGGCSAPAMKNTDEALANLGKMKLRVFPAKTMGLASMTRATEMQLMIRHPNNSGLQMDQVTRYYIPAHFIQGLTVSQGNRLIMSMEGGISISEDPNFRFEFDAKPGEDIKVEAADTEGKKFRDEWPLESSGLQESKPRI
;
A
#
# COMPACT_ATOMS: atom_id res chain seq x y z
N MET A 1 -4.48 78.26 37.52
CA MET A 1 -4.85 79.55 36.90
C MET A 1 -3.63 80.02 36.11
N PHE A 2 -3.83 80.15 34.79
CA PHE A 2 -3.06 80.83 33.73
C PHE A 2 -1.67 81.42 34.10
N ALA A 3 -0.60 80.92 33.46
CA ALA A 3 0.02 81.41 32.20
C ALA A 3 0.86 82.70 32.47
N THR A 4 2.11 82.84 32.04
CA THR A 4 2.64 82.90 30.66
C THR A 4 4.18 83.16 30.73
N ILE A 5 4.87 82.99 29.60
CA ILE A 5 5.92 83.87 29.01
C ILE A 5 7.15 83.11 28.47
N GLU A 6 7.52 83.58 27.28
CA GLU A 6 8.38 83.08 26.23
C GLU A 6 9.90 83.31 26.35
N LEU A 7 10.60 82.45 25.59
CA LEU A 7 11.77 82.66 24.71
C LEU A 7 13.11 83.22 25.21
N ARG A 8 14.17 82.43 24.94
CA ARG A 8 15.35 82.87 24.17
C ARG A 8 16.22 81.70 23.67
N ASN A 9 16.52 81.73 22.36
CA ASN A 9 17.47 80.90 21.59
C ASN A 9 18.95 81.10 22.04
N PRO A 10 19.97 80.27 21.65
CA PRO A 10 20.15 79.67 20.32
C PRO A 10 20.67 78.21 20.23
N LEU A 11 20.37 77.57 19.11
CA LEU A 11 20.77 76.20 18.73
C LEU A 11 22.19 76.15 18.14
N VAL A 12 22.99 75.21 18.66
CA VAL A 12 24.26 74.73 18.10
C VAL A 12 23.97 73.54 17.18
N ALA A 13 24.58 73.54 15.99
CA ALA A 13 24.40 72.51 14.96
C ALA A 13 25.06 71.17 15.37
N VAL A 14 24.28 70.10 15.36
CA VAL A 14 24.74 68.71 15.53
C VAL A 14 24.82 68.06 14.16
N VAL A 15 26.00 67.58 13.78
CA VAL A 15 26.21 66.78 12.56
C VAL A 15 25.86 65.33 12.89
N LEU A 16 24.77 64.83 12.29
CA LEU A 16 24.37 63.41 12.35
C LEU A 16 25.10 62.61 11.27
N PHE A 17 25.90 61.62 11.65
CA PHE A 17 26.40 60.57 10.75
C PHE A 17 25.32 59.50 10.57
N ALA A 18 24.73 59.40 9.37
CA ALA A 18 23.82 58.32 9.01
C ALA A 18 24.64 57.09 8.55
N PHE A 19 24.67 56.04 9.38
CA PHE A 19 25.18 54.72 8.99
C PHE A 19 24.09 54.00 8.16
N PHE A 20 24.26 53.98 6.84
CA PHE A 20 23.48 53.10 5.95
C PHE A 20 24.01 51.66 6.08
N GLY A 21 23.35 50.85 6.91
CA GLY A 21 23.61 49.42 6.99
C GLY A 21 23.04 48.71 5.76
N SER A 22 23.91 48.28 4.85
CA SER A 22 23.57 47.40 3.73
C SER A 22 23.31 45.98 4.23
N ALA A 23 22.03 45.63 4.43
CA ALA A 23 21.61 44.26 4.65
C ALA A 23 21.69 43.49 3.31
N LEU A 24 22.71 42.66 3.15
CA LEU A 24 22.77 41.70 2.04
C LEU A 24 21.74 40.58 2.33
N PRO A 25 20.79 40.31 1.42
CA PRO A 25 19.87 39.18 1.59
C PRO A 25 20.65 37.88 1.43
N PHE A 26 20.78 37.12 2.51
CA PHE A 26 21.25 35.74 2.42
C PHE A 26 20.17 34.91 1.70
N PRO A 27 20.51 34.15 0.65
CA PRO A 27 19.56 33.24 0.05
C PRO A 27 19.25 32.14 1.09
N VAL A 28 18.03 32.12 1.60
CA VAL A 28 17.52 30.99 2.38
C VAL A 28 17.36 29.84 1.40
N TRP A 29 18.30 28.90 1.43
CA TRP A 29 18.15 27.65 0.71
C TRP A 29 17.05 26.87 1.41
N ALA A 30 15.94 26.66 0.71
CA ALA A 30 14.89 25.76 1.18
C ALA A 30 15.54 24.38 1.39
N GLN A 31 15.71 23.99 2.64
CA GLN A 31 16.07 22.62 2.98
C GLN A 31 14.91 21.75 2.50
N ASN A 32 15.14 20.95 1.46
CA ASN A 32 14.28 19.81 1.17
C ASN A 32 14.42 18.86 2.37
N ALA A 33 13.61 19.07 3.40
CA ALA A 33 13.46 18.09 4.47
C ALA A 33 12.93 16.82 3.82
N GLY A 34 13.72 15.74 3.89
CA GLY A 34 13.21 14.40 3.59
C GLY A 34 11.98 14.11 4.46
N PRO A 35 11.15 13.13 4.08
CA PRO A 35 10.00 12.79 4.91
C PRO A 35 10.49 12.38 6.31
N PRO A 36 9.79 12.79 7.37
CA PRO A 36 10.27 12.69 8.75
C PRO A 36 10.50 11.23 9.14
N GLU A 37 11.49 10.96 10.00
CA GLU A 37 11.62 9.62 10.59
C GLU A 37 10.33 9.20 11.31
N SER A 38 9.97 7.92 11.16
CA SER A 38 8.74 7.37 11.71
C SER A 38 8.96 6.82 13.13
N THR A 39 8.47 7.55 14.13
CA THR A 39 8.45 7.07 15.52
C THR A 39 7.63 5.79 15.67
N THR A 40 6.52 5.71 14.94
CA THR A 40 5.59 4.58 14.95
C THR A 40 6.25 3.31 14.40
N TRP A 41 7.01 3.44 13.31
CA TRP A 41 7.77 2.31 12.77
C TRP A 41 8.82 1.79 13.76
N ASN A 42 9.53 2.71 14.41
CA ASN A 42 10.57 2.35 15.38
C ASN A 42 10.01 1.57 16.58
N SER A 43 8.78 1.86 17.03
CA SER A 43 8.10 1.06 18.05
C SER A 43 7.53 -0.25 17.52
N LEU A 44 7.03 -0.28 16.28
CA LEU A 44 6.31 -1.43 15.72
C LEU A 44 7.23 -2.57 15.24
N LYS A 45 8.36 -2.23 14.61
CA LYS A 45 9.18 -3.20 13.86
C LYS A 45 9.67 -4.38 14.71
N GLY A 46 9.94 -4.13 15.99
CA GLY A 46 10.38 -5.13 16.93
C GLY A 46 9.31 -6.18 17.25
N ASP A 47 8.06 -5.75 17.37
CA ASP A 47 6.91 -6.61 17.67
C ASP A 47 6.49 -7.43 16.45
N VAL A 48 6.56 -6.84 15.25
CA VAL A 48 6.16 -7.52 14.01
C VAL A 48 7.21 -8.51 13.51
N PHE A 49 8.50 -8.22 13.74
CA PHE A 49 9.60 -9.02 13.18
C PHE A 49 10.54 -9.63 14.24
N GLU A 50 10.10 -9.72 15.50
CA GLU A 50 10.83 -10.39 16.59
C GLU A 50 12.28 -9.88 16.76
N GLN A 51 12.48 -8.56 16.61
CA GLN A 51 13.81 -7.90 16.66
C GLN A 51 14.83 -8.39 15.60
N LYS A 52 14.39 -9.07 14.54
CA LYS A 52 15.25 -9.37 13.39
C LYS A 52 15.79 -8.08 12.76
N SER A 53 17.04 -8.12 12.30
CA SER A 53 17.63 -7.02 11.53
C SER A 53 16.91 -6.85 10.21
N ILE A 54 16.59 -5.61 9.86
CA ILE A 54 15.95 -5.24 8.60
C ILE A 54 16.96 -4.43 7.80
N GLU A 55 17.41 -4.99 6.68
CA GLU A 55 18.38 -4.36 5.79
C GLU A 55 17.67 -3.46 4.77
N ALA A 56 18.41 -2.51 4.20
CA ALA A 56 17.93 -1.77 3.04
C ALA A 56 17.65 -2.73 1.88
N ALA A 57 16.60 -2.47 1.10
CA ALA A 57 16.22 -3.39 0.02
C ALA A 57 17.28 -3.54 -1.07
N ASN A 58 18.09 -2.52 -1.36
CA ASN A 58 19.14 -2.57 -2.39
C ASN A 58 18.67 -3.15 -3.75
N GLY A 59 17.41 -2.89 -4.11
CA GLY A 59 16.78 -3.39 -5.33
C GLY A 59 16.24 -4.83 -5.28
N ILE A 60 16.36 -5.53 -4.15
CA ILE A 60 15.73 -6.85 -3.93
C ILE A 60 14.21 -6.73 -3.95
N VAL A 61 13.68 -5.70 -3.31
CA VAL A 61 12.29 -5.26 -3.40
C VAL A 61 12.25 -3.77 -3.72
N THR A 62 11.35 -3.36 -4.61
CA THR A 62 11.00 -1.97 -4.81
C THR A 62 9.52 -1.76 -4.55
N ILE A 63 9.15 -0.55 -4.14
CA ILE A 63 7.77 -0.16 -3.89
C ILE A 63 7.48 1.14 -4.61
N ASP A 64 6.42 1.15 -5.40
CA ASP A 64 5.89 2.31 -6.09
C ASP A 64 4.48 2.61 -5.59
N ALA A 65 4.26 3.89 -5.25
CA ALA A 65 2.97 4.42 -4.84
C ALA A 65 2.94 5.92 -5.17
N PRO A 66 1.76 6.54 -5.36
CA PRO A 66 1.69 7.95 -5.67
C PRO A 66 2.17 8.80 -4.47
N LYS A 67 3.00 9.82 -4.73
CA LYS A 67 3.46 10.76 -3.69
C LYS A 67 2.32 11.47 -2.98
N ARG A 68 1.20 11.67 -3.67
CA ARG A 68 -0.07 12.18 -3.16
C ARG A 68 -1.18 11.34 -3.77
N ALA A 69 -2.01 10.72 -2.94
CA ALA A 69 -3.15 9.96 -3.44
C ALA A 69 -4.29 10.90 -3.81
N GLU A 70 -4.91 10.64 -4.96
CA GLU A 70 -6.17 11.30 -5.35
C GLU A 70 -7.32 10.83 -4.45
N ASP A 71 -7.32 9.55 -4.10
CA ASP A 71 -8.26 8.94 -3.16
C ASP A 71 -7.50 8.07 -2.17
N ALA A 72 -7.63 8.43 -0.88
CA ALA A 72 -6.96 7.75 0.21
C ALA A 72 -7.55 6.36 0.52
N ALA A 73 -8.77 6.06 0.04
CA ALA A 73 -9.41 4.76 0.22
C ALA A 73 -8.88 3.68 -0.74
N ILE A 74 -8.22 4.08 -1.83
CA ILE A 74 -7.80 3.22 -2.93
C ILE A 74 -6.40 3.57 -3.46
N VAL A 75 -5.43 3.72 -2.56
CA VAL A 75 -4.04 4.03 -2.93
C VAL A 75 -3.41 2.81 -3.61
N PRO A 76 -3.03 2.88 -4.90
CA PRO A 76 -2.33 1.78 -5.54
C PRO A 76 -0.92 1.65 -4.97
N VAL A 77 -0.53 0.41 -4.67
CA VAL A 77 0.81 0.03 -4.24
C VAL A 77 1.29 -1.08 -5.14
N ASP A 78 2.46 -0.88 -5.74
CA ASP A 78 3.06 -1.78 -6.71
C ASP A 78 4.44 -2.22 -6.21
N LEU A 79 4.64 -3.54 -6.12
CA LEU A 79 5.87 -4.15 -5.63
C LEU A 79 6.52 -4.95 -6.75
N HIS A 80 7.82 -4.76 -6.92
CA HIS A 80 8.64 -5.60 -7.77
C HIS A 80 9.70 -6.32 -6.94
N PHE A 81 9.93 -7.59 -7.26
CA PHE A 81 10.88 -8.45 -6.59
C PHE A 81 11.96 -8.90 -7.57
N LYS A 82 13.21 -8.79 -7.15
CA LYS A 82 14.33 -9.37 -7.87
C LYS A 82 14.39 -10.88 -7.59
N THR A 83 14.57 -11.67 -8.65
CA THR A 83 14.59 -13.13 -8.59
C THR A 83 15.88 -13.69 -9.18
N ASP A 84 17.03 -13.10 -8.84
CA ASP A 84 18.32 -13.63 -9.25
C ASP A 84 18.92 -14.56 -8.16
N ALA A 85 19.86 -15.41 -8.57
CA ALA A 85 20.48 -16.38 -7.66
C ALA A 85 21.25 -15.73 -6.50
N ALA A 86 21.63 -14.46 -6.60
CA ALA A 86 22.40 -13.75 -5.58
C ALA A 86 21.50 -13.12 -4.49
N SER A 87 20.32 -12.65 -4.88
CA SER A 87 19.29 -12.12 -3.97
C SER A 87 18.49 -13.23 -3.29
N GLY A 88 18.47 -14.43 -3.88
CA GLY A 88 17.66 -15.54 -3.39
C GLY A 88 16.17 -15.32 -3.65
N ARG A 89 15.35 -16.31 -3.32
CA ARG A 89 13.90 -16.21 -3.50
C ARG A 89 13.26 -15.44 -2.34
N ILE A 90 12.33 -14.54 -2.67
CA ILE A 90 11.42 -13.96 -1.68
C ILE A 90 10.36 -15.00 -1.30
N LYS A 91 10.28 -15.36 -0.02
CA LYS A 91 9.25 -16.29 0.49
C LYS A 91 8.04 -15.57 1.06
N ALA A 92 8.19 -14.33 1.50
CA ALA A 92 7.09 -13.53 2.03
C ALA A 92 7.34 -12.02 1.82
N VAL A 93 6.26 -11.25 1.81
CA VAL A 93 6.31 -9.79 1.92
C VAL A 93 5.22 -9.29 2.87
N THR A 94 5.60 -8.42 3.79
CA THR A 94 4.68 -7.74 4.70
C THR A 94 4.53 -6.29 4.27
N LEU A 95 3.29 -5.88 3.97
CA LEU A 95 2.93 -4.48 3.71
C LEU A 95 2.57 -3.79 5.01
N ILE A 96 3.19 -2.64 5.27
CA ILE A 96 2.95 -1.82 6.46
C ILE A 96 2.60 -0.40 6.03
N VAL A 97 1.63 0.21 6.70
CA VAL A 97 1.29 1.63 6.59
C VAL A 97 1.41 2.23 7.99
N ASP A 98 2.47 3.01 8.22
CA ASP A 98 2.90 3.36 9.58
C ASP A 98 1.78 3.98 10.42
N GLU A 99 1.03 4.94 9.86
CA GLU A 99 0.00 5.70 10.58
C GLU A 99 -1.43 5.21 10.31
N ASN A 100 -1.57 3.95 9.89
CA ASN A 100 -2.88 3.30 9.88
C ASN A 100 -3.23 2.77 11.28
N PRO A 101 -4.52 2.79 11.66
CA PRO A 101 -4.98 2.21 12.93
C PRO A 101 -4.62 0.72 13.10
N SER A 102 -4.48 0.01 11.99
CA SER A 102 -3.81 -1.29 11.92
C SER A 102 -2.65 -1.18 10.92
N PRO A 103 -1.39 -1.06 11.40
CA PRO A 103 -0.26 -0.80 10.53
C PRO A 103 0.07 -1.94 9.57
N VAL A 104 -0.01 -3.20 10.02
CA VAL A 104 0.20 -4.37 9.15
C VAL A 104 -1.02 -4.52 8.24
N ALA A 105 -0.85 -4.13 6.97
CA ALA A 105 -1.94 -4.12 6.00
C ALA A 105 -2.21 -5.52 5.44
N ALA A 106 -1.16 -6.26 5.12
CA ALA A 106 -1.23 -7.65 4.68
C ALA A 106 0.14 -8.33 4.76
N VAL A 107 0.13 -9.64 4.96
CA VAL A 107 1.29 -10.52 4.81
C VAL A 107 1.02 -11.48 3.67
N PHE A 108 1.85 -11.42 2.63
CA PHE A 108 1.81 -12.36 1.51
C PHE A 108 2.92 -13.38 1.67
N LYS A 109 2.61 -14.66 1.43
CA LYS A 109 3.59 -15.76 1.41
C LYS A 109 3.57 -16.38 0.01
N PHE A 110 4.74 -16.63 -0.56
CA PHE A 110 4.88 -17.14 -1.92
C PHE A 110 5.29 -18.61 -1.91
N GLY A 111 4.69 -19.39 -2.82
CA GLY A 111 5.07 -20.78 -3.01
C GLY A 111 6.54 -20.93 -3.44
N PRO A 112 7.20 -22.04 -3.08
CA PRO A 112 8.64 -22.24 -3.32
C PRO A 112 9.02 -22.12 -4.79
N ASP A 113 8.18 -22.65 -5.67
CA ASP A 113 8.46 -22.61 -7.10
C ASP A 113 7.69 -21.51 -7.81
N ALA A 114 6.92 -20.66 -7.12
CA ALA A 114 5.93 -19.77 -7.74
C ALA A 114 6.52 -18.72 -8.69
N GLY A 115 7.77 -18.30 -8.47
CA GLY A 115 8.44 -17.33 -9.33
C GLY A 115 7.78 -15.94 -9.33
N VAL A 116 7.27 -15.49 -8.18
CA VAL A 116 6.57 -14.20 -8.09
C VAL A 116 7.56 -13.03 -8.19
N THR A 117 7.42 -12.23 -9.25
CA THR A 117 8.28 -11.06 -9.55
C THR A 117 7.57 -9.73 -9.38
N HIS A 118 6.24 -9.74 -9.31
CA HIS A 118 5.40 -8.55 -9.22
C HIS A 118 4.20 -8.82 -8.33
N LEU A 119 3.84 -7.85 -7.49
CA LEU A 119 2.60 -7.85 -6.71
C LEU A 119 2.11 -6.41 -6.54
N ALA A 120 0.92 -6.12 -7.02
CA ALA A 120 0.24 -4.85 -6.83
C ALA A 120 -1.13 -5.05 -6.18
N THR A 121 -1.49 -4.11 -5.31
CA THR A 121 -2.79 -4.07 -4.65
C THR A 121 -3.21 -2.62 -4.36
N ARG A 122 -4.32 -2.44 -3.65
CA ARG A 122 -4.80 -1.12 -3.22
C ARG A 122 -4.99 -1.10 -1.72
N LEU A 123 -4.48 -0.04 -1.10
CA LEU A 123 -4.55 0.17 0.33
C LEU A 123 -5.41 1.38 0.66
N ARG A 124 -6.10 1.29 1.81
CA ARG A 124 -6.62 2.44 2.54
C ARG A 124 -5.46 3.05 3.32
N VAL A 125 -5.20 4.35 3.15
CA VAL A 125 -4.17 5.09 3.90
C VAL A 125 -4.83 6.17 4.73
N ASN A 126 -4.64 6.12 6.05
CA ASN A 126 -5.36 6.95 7.00
C ASN A 126 -4.70 8.31 7.25
N ALA A 127 -3.38 8.38 7.15
CA ALA A 127 -2.62 9.60 7.40
C ALA A 127 -1.31 9.62 6.58
N TYR A 128 -0.74 10.82 6.43
CA TYR A 128 0.51 11.02 5.70
C TYR A 128 1.64 10.25 6.38
N SER A 129 2.12 9.21 5.72
CA SER A 129 3.02 8.25 6.33
C SER A 129 3.79 7.46 5.28
N TYR A 130 4.75 6.67 5.75
CA TYR A 130 5.40 5.68 4.89
C TYR A 130 4.48 4.47 4.68
N VAL A 131 4.44 4.02 3.44
CA VAL A 131 4.07 2.66 3.09
C VAL A 131 5.38 1.89 2.91
N ARG A 132 5.49 0.76 3.59
CA ARG A 132 6.68 -0.09 3.61
C ARG A 132 6.36 -1.47 3.07
N ALA A 133 7.30 -2.03 2.33
CA ALA A 133 7.32 -3.44 1.95
C ALA A 133 8.54 -4.08 2.58
N ILE A 134 8.32 -5.07 3.44
CA ILE A 134 9.37 -5.85 4.08
C ILE A 134 9.36 -7.23 3.43
N ALA A 135 10.32 -7.48 2.54
CA ALA A 135 10.50 -8.76 1.88
C ALA A 135 11.37 -9.68 2.74
N GLU A 136 10.92 -10.90 2.98
CA GLU A 136 11.69 -11.96 3.63
C GLU A 136 12.19 -12.96 2.58
N THR A 137 13.50 -13.17 2.55
CA THR A 137 14.16 -14.18 1.70
C THR A 137 14.06 -15.59 2.32
N GLU A 138 14.36 -16.61 1.53
CA GLU A 138 14.38 -18.00 2.02
C GLU A 138 15.33 -18.24 3.20
N ASP A 139 16.48 -17.58 3.22
CA ASP A 139 17.44 -17.62 4.34
C ASP A 139 17.00 -16.81 5.56
N GLY A 140 15.83 -16.16 5.50
CA GLY A 140 15.19 -15.46 6.61
C GLY A 140 15.65 -14.01 6.82
N LYS A 141 16.45 -13.44 5.91
CA LYS A 141 16.81 -12.02 5.93
C LYS A 141 15.64 -11.15 5.53
N LEU A 142 15.57 -9.96 6.12
CA LEU A 142 14.54 -8.97 5.87
C LEU A 142 15.11 -7.78 5.11
N HIS A 143 14.41 -7.38 4.05
CA HIS A 143 14.79 -6.29 3.16
C HIS A 143 13.63 -5.31 3.06
N MET A 144 13.86 -4.04 3.39
CA MET A 144 12.81 -3.02 3.42
C MET A 144 12.97 -2.01 2.28
N ALA A 145 11.88 -1.81 1.56
CA ALA A 145 11.66 -0.64 0.72
C ALA A 145 10.51 0.20 1.29
N GLU A 146 10.57 1.51 1.11
CA GLU A 146 9.55 2.43 1.61
C GLU A 146 9.28 3.56 0.62
N THR A 147 8.07 4.10 0.67
CA THR A 147 7.68 5.30 -0.05
C THR A 147 6.73 6.14 0.80
N TYR A 148 6.91 7.46 0.78
CA TYR A 148 6.08 8.37 1.57
C TYR A 148 4.84 8.80 0.77
N VAL A 149 3.65 8.51 1.30
CA VAL A 149 2.38 8.77 0.63
C VAL A 149 1.61 9.85 1.37
N LYS A 150 1.25 10.93 0.65
CA LYS A 150 0.36 11.98 1.16
C LYS A 150 -1.10 11.61 0.86
N ALA A 151 -1.72 10.89 1.79
CA ALA A 151 -3.14 10.50 1.78
C ALA A 151 -3.73 10.59 3.20
N SER A 152 -5.03 10.90 3.34
CA SER A 152 -5.66 11.03 4.66
C SER A 152 -7.11 10.55 4.64
N GLY A 153 -7.56 9.94 5.73
CA GLY A 153 -8.94 9.52 5.95
C GLY A 153 -9.39 8.27 5.17
N GLY A 154 -8.49 7.55 4.51
CA GLY A 154 -8.85 6.39 3.68
C GLY A 154 -9.54 5.25 4.44
N CYS A 155 -9.20 5.08 5.72
CA CYS A 155 -9.81 4.04 6.55
C CYS A 155 -11.24 4.38 6.98
N SER A 156 -11.59 5.66 7.14
CA SER A 156 -12.95 6.11 7.50
C SER A 156 -13.77 6.59 6.31
N ALA A 157 -13.18 6.59 5.11
CA ALA A 157 -13.85 6.97 3.86
C ALA A 157 -15.12 6.13 3.64
N PRO A 158 -16.29 6.76 3.36
CA PRO A 158 -17.57 6.06 3.26
C PRO A 158 -17.54 4.89 2.26
N ALA A 159 -18.23 3.79 2.59
CA ALA A 159 -18.43 2.67 1.68
C ALA A 159 -19.36 3.04 0.49
N MET A 160 -19.42 2.19 -0.54
CA MET A 160 -20.33 2.39 -1.67
C MET A 160 -21.79 2.63 -1.26
N LYS A 161 -22.47 3.49 -2.02
CA LYS A 161 -23.85 3.96 -1.75
C LYS A 161 -24.94 2.87 -1.88
N ASN A 162 -24.63 1.71 -2.45
CA ASN A 162 -25.62 0.65 -2.70
C ASN A 162 -25.23 -0.66 -1.98
N THR A 163 -25.52 -0.72 -0.68
CA THR A 163 -25.18 -1.86 0.18
C THR A 163 -25.87 -3.16 -0.26
N ASP A 164 -27.13 -3.09 -0.71
CA ASP A 164 -27.89 -4.28 -1.12
C ASP A 164 -27.27 -4.95 -2.36
N GLU A 165 -26.83 -4.16 -3.33
CA GLU A 165 -26.13 -4.66 -4.51
C GLU A 165 -24.74 -5.22 -4.15
N ALA A 166 -24.02 -4.57 -3.23
CA ALA A 166 -22.74 -5.07 -2.75
C ALA A 166 -22.89 -6.44 -2.05
N LEU A 167 -23.93 -6.60 -1.24
CA LEU A 167 -24.24 -7.87 -0.57
C LEU A 167 -24.70 -8.96 -1.55
N ALA A 168 -25.49 -8.61 -2.56
CA ALA A 168 -25.92 -9.55 -3.61
C ALA A 168 -24.77 -10.07 -4.49
N ASN A 169 -23.68 -9.30 -4.56
CA ASN A 169 -22.48 -9.66 -5.30
C ASN A 169 -21.32 -10.13 -4.41
N LEU A 170 -21.56 -10.30 -3.11
CA LEU A 170 -20.53 -10.65 -2.14
C LEU A 170 -19.79 -11.92 -2.56
N GLY A 171 -18.46 -11.83 -2.60
CA GLY A 171 -17.59 -12.96 -2.91
C GLY A 171 -17.47 -13.30 -4.40
N LYS A 172 -18.22 -12.64 -5.29
CA LYS A 172 -18.04 -12.86 -6.73
C LYS A 172 -16.63 -12.48 -7.14
N MET A 173 -15.91 -13.44 -7.71
CA MET A 173 -14.55 -13.23 -8.16
C MET A 173 -14.48 -13.13 -9.67
N LYS A 174 -13.43 -12.45 -10.12
CA LYS A 174 -13.13 -12.25 -11.53
C LYS A 174 -11.63 -12.30 -11.73
N LEU A 175 -11.22 -13.16 -12.65
CA LEU A 175 -9.84 -13.37 -12.98
C LEU A 175 -9.57 -12.87 -14.40
N ARG A 176 -8.46 -12.17 -14.57
CA ARG A 176 -7.92 -11.79 -15.89
C ARG A 176 -6.50 -12.30 -15.98
N VAL A 177 -6.19 -13.01 -17.06
CA VAL A 177 -4.84 -13.45 -17.40
C VAL A 177 -4.34 -12.58 -18.54
N PHE A 178 -3.17 -11.98 -18.37
CA PHE A 178 -2.49 -11.19 -19.39
C PHE A 178 -1.37 -12.05 -19.99
N PRO A 179 -1.33 -12.21 -21.33
CA PRO A 179 -0.26 -12.95 -21.96
C PRO A 179 1.08 -12.26 -21.74
N ALA A 180 2.12 -13.04 -21.44
CA ALA A 180 3.46 -12.53 -21.21
C ALA A 180 3.94 -11.66 -22.40
N LYS A 181 4.31 -10.40 -22.13
CA LYS A 181 4.99 -9.55 -23.11
C LYS A 181 6.45 -9.97 -23.19
N THR A 182 6.81 -10.94 -24.05
CA THR A 182 8.08 -11.01 -24.82
C THR A 182 8.12 -12.27 -25.72
N MET A 183 8.42 -12.04 -27.00
CA MET A 183 8.86 -13.04 -27.98
C MET A 183 10.33 -13.41 -27.73
N GLY A 184 10.63 -14.69 -27.50
CA GLY A 184 12.01 -15.20 -27.40
C GLY A 184 12.05 -16.64 -26.91
N LEU A 185 12.91 -17.47 -27.53
CA LEU A 185 13.08 -18.90 -27.26
C LEU A 185 13.89 -19.15 -25.98
N ALA A 186 13.23 -19.46 -24.87
CA ALA A 186 13.81 -20.23 -23.78
C ALA A 186 12.67 -21.02 -23.09
N SER A 187 12.87 -22.34 -22.94
CA SER A 187 11.82 -23.31 -22.62
C SER A 187 11.49 -23.45 -21.12
N MET A 188 11.81 -22.44 -20.33
CA MET A 188 11.42 -22.18 -18.93
C MET A 188 11.43 -20.65 -18.80
N THR A 189 10.57 -20.02 -17.98
CA THR A 189 10.46 -18.55 -17.74
C THR A 189 9.51 -17.74 -18.65
N ARG A 190 8.20 -17.91 -18.55
CA ARG A 190 7.29 -16.80 -18.91
C ARG A 190 6.41 -16.48 -17.71
N ALA A 191 6.84 -15.46 -16.98
CA ALA A 191 6.02 -14.81 -15.96
C ALA A 191 4.68 -14.44 -16.59
N THR A 192 3.62 -15.11 -16.13
CA THR A 192 2.25 -14.83 -16.53
C THR A 192 1.71 -13.82 -15.55
N GLU A 193 1.11 -12.77 -16.09
CA GLU A 193 0.56 -11.71 -15.28
C GLU A 193 -0.94 -11.94 -15.09
N MET A 194 -1.39 -11.84 -13.85
CA MET A 194 -2.77 -12.10 -13.48
C MET A 194 -3.34 -10.94 -12.67
N GLN A 195 -4.64 -10.71 -12.82
CA GLN A 195 -5.40 -9.79 -11.99
C GLN A 195 -6.64 -10.50 -11.43
N LEU A 196 -6.67 -10.64 -10.11
CA LEU A 196 -7.80 -11.11 -9.34
C LEU A 196 -8.57 -9.91 -8.77
N MET A 197 -9.88 -9.90 -8.97
CA MET A 197 -10.81 -8.96 -8.37
C MET A 197 -11.85 -9.74 -7.57
N ILE A 198 -12.09 -9.30 -6.32
CA ILE A 198 -13.06 -9.92 -5.42
C ILE A 198 -14.08 -8.84 -5.05
N ARG A 199 -15.38 -9.11 -5.26
CA ARG A 199 -16.44 -8.23 -4.76
C ARG A 199 -16.56 -8.38 -3.25
N HIS A 200 -16.19 -7.36 -2.50
CA HIS A 200 -16.24 -7.37 -1.04
C HIS A 200 -16.21 -5.94 -0.47
N PRO A 201 -17.05 -5.61 0.53
CA PRO A 201 -17.11 -4.25 1.08
C PRO A 201 -15.79 -3.82 1.74
N ASN A 202 -15.07 -4.78 2.34
CA ASN A 202 -13.77 -4.52 3.00
C ASN A 202 -13.85 -3.30 3.92
N ASN A 203 -14.86 -3.35 4.81
CA ASN A 203 -15.10 -2.34 5.82
C ASN A 203 -14.01 -2.42 6.88
N SER A 204 -13.45 -1.28 7.24
CA SER A 204 -12.34 -1.16 8.18
C SER A 204 -12.79 -1.19 9.64
N GLY A 205 -14.09 -1.00 9.90
CA GLY A 205 -14.60 -0.74 11.25
C GLY A 205 -14.67 0.74 11.63
N LEU A 206 -14.10 1.63 10.81
CA LEU A 206 -13.94 3.06 11.13
C LEU A 206 -14.85 3.98 10.32
N GLN A 207 -15.57 3.41 9.36
CA GLN A 207 -16.55 4.12 8.55
C GLN A 207 -17.80 4.40 9.38
N MET A 208 -18.34 5.61 9.25
CA MET A 208 -19.60 5.98 9.88
C MET A 208 -20.74 5.89 8.86
N ASP A 209 -21.78 5.14 9.21
CA ASP A 209 -23.04 5.11 8.46
C ASP A 209 -23.72 6.49 8.57
N GLN A 210 -23.99 7.11 7.42
CA GLN A 210 -24.55 8.46 7.36
C GLN A 210 -26.03 8.54 7.78
N VAL A 211 -26.74 7.40 7.73
CA VAL A 211 -28.15 7.27 8.12
C VAL A 211 -28.24 6.94 9.60
N THR A 212 -27.63 5.83 10.02
CA THR A 212 -27.77 5.32 11.39
C THR A 212 -26.85 6.02 12.38
N ARG A 213 -25.80 6.71 11.90
CA ARG A 213 -24.76 7.37 12.71
C ARG A 213 -23.94 6.43 13.57
N TYR A 214 -24.03 5.12 13.35
CA TYR A 214 -23.16 4.13 13.99
C TYR A 214 -21.93 3.84 13.12
N TYR A 215 -20.89 3.30 13.75
CA TYR A 215 -19.75 2.75 13.01
C TYR A 215 -20.15 1.44 12.33
N ILE A 216 -19.77 1.30 11.07
CA ILE A 216 -19.94 0.06 10.31
C ILE A 216 -18.90 -0.93 10.85
N PRO A 217 -19.29 -2.13 11.31
CA PRO A 217 -18.37 -3.13 11.79
C PRO A 217 -17.31 -3.52 10.76
N ALA A 218 -16.13 -3.93 11.23
CA ALA A 218 -15.06 -4.40 10.36
C ALA A 218 -15.49 -5.71 9.67
N HIS A 219 -15.49 -5.70 8.34
CA HIS A 219 -15.87 -6.84 7.51
C HIS A 219 -14.99 -6.85 6.26
N PHE A 220 -13.93 -7.66 6.28
CA PHE A 220 -12.92 -7.68 5.23
C PHE A 220 -12.42 -9.09 4.92
N ILE A 221 -11.83 -9.27 3.73
CA ILE A 221 -11.12 -10.49 3.37
C ILE A 221 -9.88 -10.63 4.26
N GLN A 222 -9.91 -11.58 5.18
CA GLN A 222 -8.81 -11.87 6.11
C GLN A 222 -7.83 -12.91 5.56
N GLY A 223 -8.28 -13.77 4.63
CA GLY A 223 -7.48 -14.85 4.07
C GLY A 223 -7.70 -14.99 2.58
N LEU A 224 -6.63 -15.22 1.83
CA LEU A 224 -6.65 -15.55 0.40
C LEU A 224 -5.59 -16.61 0.12
N THR A 225 -5.93 -17.57 -0.73
CA THR A 225 -4.99 -18.56 -1.27
C THR A 225 -5.21 -18.65 -2.77
N VAL A 226 -4.14 -18.48 -3.53
CA VAL A 226 -4.09 -18.64 -4.98
C VAL A 226 -3.14 -19.78 -5.30
N SER A 227 -3.63 -20.78 -6.01
CA SER A 227 -2.87 -21.97 -6.40
C SER A 227 -3.10 -22.32 -7.86
N GLN A 228 -2.16 -23.04 -8.44
CA GLN A 228 -2.30 -23.68 -9.74
C GLN A 228 -2.25 -25.18 -9.54
N GLY A 229 -3.33 -25.90 -9.86
CA GLY A 229 -3.45 -27.32 -9.53
C GLY A 229 -3.35 -27.56 -8.03
N ASN A 230 -2.22 -28.11 -7.57
CA ASN A 230 -1.87 -28.29 -6.15
C ASN A 230 -0.67 -27.43 -5.71
N ARG A 231 -0.10 -26.63 -6.63
CA ARG A 231 1.04 -25.76 -6.38
C ARG A 231 0.56 -24.42 -5.84
N LEU A 232 0.98 -24.07 -4.64
CA LEU A 232 0.77 -22.73 -4.09
C LEU A 232 1.48 -21.69 -4.97
N ILE A 233 0.77 -20.66 -5.38
CA ILE A 233 1.37 -19.45 -5.98
C ILE A 233 1.61 -18.45 -4.85
N MET A 234 0.54 -18.08 -4.15
CA MET A 234 0.57 -17.08 -3.10
C MET A 234 -0.56 -17.32 -2.09
N SER A 235 -0.30 -17.05 -0.82
CA SER A 235 -1.35 -16.84 0.19
C SER A 235 -1.23 -15.45 0.80
N MET A 236 -2.32 -14.92 1.34
CA MET A 236 -2.36 -13.63 2.01
C MET A 236 -3.16 -13.73 3.31
N GLU A 237 -2.60 -13.14 4.36
CA GLU A 237 -3.29 -12.79 5.60
C GLU A 237 -3.49 -11.27 5.58
N GLY A 238 -4.75 -10.82 5.58
CA GLY A 238 -5.14 -9.44 5.30
C GLY A 238 -5.69 -8.72 6.52
N GLY A 239 -5.54 -7.40 6.54
CA GLY A 239 -6.13 -6.52 7.54
C GLY A 239 -7.11 -5.50 6.95
N ILE A 240 -7.60 -4.61 7.82
CA ILE A 240 -8.55 -3.53 7.49
C ILE A 240 -8.02 -2.51 6.46
N SER A 241 -6.72 -2.54 6.18
CA SER A 241 -6.04 -1.61 5.27
C SER A 241 -6.14 -2.02 3.81
N ILE A 242 -6.62 -3.23 3.47
CA ILE A 242 -6.92 -3.59 2.08
C ILE A 242 -8.21 -2.89 1.64
N SER A 243 -8.16 -2.19 0.49
CA SER A 243 -9.29 -1.44 -0.05
C SER A 243 -10.55 -2.27 -0.32
N GLU A 244 -11.68 -1.57 -0.41
CA GLU A 244 -12.92 -2.11 -0.96
C GLU A 244 -12.71 -2.71 -2.36
N ASP A 245 -13.48 -3.75 -2.67
CA ASP A 245 -13.32 -4.59 -3.87
C ASP A 245 -11.85 -5.00 -4.10
N PRO A 246 -11.28 -5.84 -3.21
CA PRO A 246 -9.86 -6.20 -3.24
C PRO A 246 -9.38 -6.58 -4.64
N ASN A 247 -8.29 -5.94 -5.04
CA ASN A 247 -7.63 -6.14 -6.32
C ASN A 247 -6.19 -6.60 -6.07
N PHE A 248 -5.82 -7.72 -6.66
CA PHE A 248 -4.47 -8.27 -6.59
C PHE A 248 -4.01 -8.52 -8.01
N ARG A 249 -2.91 -7.87 -8.39
CA ARG A 249 -2.26 -8.06 -9.68
C ARG A 249 -0.87 -8.61 -9.42
N PHE A 250 -0.47 -9.69 -10.06
CA PHE A 250 0.81 -10.31 -9.78
C PHE A 250 1.33 -11.08 -10.98
N GLU A 251 2.63 -11.22 -11.05
CA GLU A 251 3.33 -12.08 -12.00
C GLU A 251 3.82 -13.35 -11.30
N PHE A 252 3.82 -14.48 -12.01
CA PHE A 252 4.30 -15.76 -11.49
C PHE A 252 4.67 -16.70 -12.65
N ASP A 253 5.47 -17.72 -12.38
CA ASP A 253 5.82 -18.76 -13.36
C ASP A 253 4.68 -19.77 -13.52
N ALA A 254 3.86 -19.63 -14.57
CA ALA A 254 2.74 -20.52 -14.82
C ALA A 254 3.19 -21.88 -15.41
N LYS A 255 2.54 -22.96 -14.96
CA LYS A 255 2.64 -24.30 -15.55
C LYS A 255 1.48 -24.50 -16.54
N PRO A 256 1.74 -24.82 -17.82
CA PRO A 256 0.67 -25.10 -18.77
C PRO A 256 -0.20 -26.28 -18.32
N GLY A 257 -1.50 -26.23 -18.64
CA GLY A 257 -2.44 -27.34 -18.44
C GLY A 257 -3.00 -27.52 -17.02
N GLU A 258 -2.66 -26.64 -16.08
CA GLU A 258 -3.24 -26.64 -14.73
C GLU A 258 -4.09 -25.38 -14.48
N ASP A 259 -5.28 -25.58 -13.91
CA ASP A 259 -6.23 -24.53 -13.56
C ASP A 259 -5.76 -23.70 -12.36
N ILE A 260 -6.14 -22.42 -12.35
CA ILE A 260 -5.98 -21.52 -11.21
C ILE A 260 -7.15 -21.68 -10.27
N LYS A 261 -6.86 -21.99 -9.01
CA LYS A 261 -7.83 -22.07 -7.91
C LYS A 261 -7.60 -20.92 -6.96
N VAL A 262 -8.68 -20.23 -6.60
CA VAL A 262 -8.68 -19.16 -5.62
C VAL A 262 -9.64 -19.52 -4.49
N GLU A 263 -9.16 -19.43 -3.26
CA GLU A 263 -9.97 -19.51 -2.06
C GLU A 263 -9.79 -18.22 -1.24
N ALA A 264 -10.88 -17.58 -0.84
CA ALA A 264 -10.86 -16.43 0.05
C ALA A 264 -11.79 -16.65 1.25
N ALA A 265 -11.47 -16.03 2.38
CA ALA A 265 -12.28 -16.03 3.59
C ALA A 265 -12.38 -14.62 4.18
N ASP A 266 -13.57 -14.24 4.62
CA ASP A 266 -13.80 -12.98 5.32
C ASP A 266 -13.81 -13.14 6.85
N THR A 267 -13.85 -12.03 7.57
CA THR A 267 -13.92 -11.98 9.04
C THR A 267 -15.25 -12.46 9.62
N GLU A 268 -16.30 -12.63 8.82
CA GLU A 268 -17.58 -13.21 9.22
C GLU A 268 -17.63 -14.74 9.04
N GLY A 269 -16.52 -15.33 8.55
CA GLY A 269 -16.38 -16.76 8.34
C GLY A 269 -16.94 -17.27 7.00
N LYS A 270 -17.37 -16.38 6.10
CA LYS A 270 -17.78 -16.77 4.74
C LYS A 270 -16.55 -17.16 3.94
N LYS A 271 -16.73 -18.14 3.06
CA LYS A 271 -15.70 -18.68 2.20
C LYS A 271 -16.14 -18.58 0.75
N PHE A 272 -15.24 -18.12 -0.10
CA PHE A 272 -15.47 -17.90 -1.52
C PHE A 272 -14.43 -18.70 -2.31
N ARG A 273 -14.87 -19.42 -3.34
CA ARG A 273 -14.01 -20.34 -4.09
C ARG A 273 -14.35 -20.33 -5.56
N ASP A 274 -13.35 -20.10 -6.39
CA ASP A 274 -13.47 -20.13 -7.83
C ASP A 274 -12.25 -20.76 -8.49
N GLU A 275 -12.46 -21.25 -9.71
CA GLU A 275 -11.45 -21.96 -10.49
C GLU A 275 -11.57 -21.56 -11.96
N TRP A 276 -10.43 -21.30 -12.60
CA TRP A 276 -10.36 -20.88 -14.00
C TRP A 276 -9.22 -21.59 -14.75
N PRO A 277 -9.42 -21.92 -16.03
CA PRO A 277 -8.32 -22.38 -16.87
C PRO A 277 -7.31 -21.26 -17.13
N LEU A 278 -6.01 -21.59 -17.13
CA LEU A 278 -4.94 -20.62 -17.36
C LEU A 278 -5.06 -19.89 -18.72
N GLU A 279 -5.52 -20.59 -19.77
CA GLU A 279 -5.55 -20.08 -21.14
C GLU A 279 -6.72 -19.15 -21.46
N SER A 280 -7.59 -18.84 -20.50
CA SER A 280 -8.70 -17.94 -20.78
C SER A 280 -8.21 -16.50 -20.98
N SER A 281 -7.99 -16.12 -22.25
CA SER A 281 -7.65 -14.77 -22.71
C SER A 281 -8.82 -13.78 -22.63
N GLY A 282 -9.70 -13.96 -21.66
CA GLY A 282 -10.97 -13.27 -21.53
C GLY A 282 -11.36 -13.08 -20.08
N LEU A 283 -12.11 -12.01 -19.87
CA LEU A 283 -12.62 -11.56 -18.59
C LEU A 283 -13.72 -12.53 -18.13
N GLN A 284 -13.39 -13.47 -17.25
CA GLN A 284 -14.31 -14.52 -16.80
C GLN A 284 -14.93 -14.16 -15.45
N GLU A 285 -16.26 -14.16 -15.41
CA GLU A 285 -17.03 -14.11 -14.17
C GLU A 285 -17.27 -15.54 -13.68
N SER A 286 -17.30 -15.72 -12.36
CA SER A 286 -17.58 -17.03 -11.77
C SER A 286 -18.92 -17.58 -12.23
N LYS A 287 -18.95 -18.88 -12.57
CA LYS A 287 -20.22 -19.60 -12.75
C LYS A 287 -20.75 -19.96 -11.36
N PRO A 288 -22.01 -19.64 -11.02
CA PRO A 288 -22.60 -20.09 -9.76
C PRO A 288 -22.59 -21.62 -9.74
N ARG A 289 -21.93 -22.21 -8.74
CA ARG A 289 -22.10 -23.63 -8.41
C ARG A 289 -23.44 -23.77 -7.67
N ILE A 290 -24.37 -24.50 -8.28
CA ILE A 290 -25.60 -25.00 -7.66
C ILE A 290 -25.22 -26.08 -6.65
#